data_AF-A0A2V3VT44-F1
#
_entry.id   AF-A0A2V3VT44-F1
#
_cell.length_a   1.000
_cell.length_b   1.000
_cell.length_c   1.000
_cell.angle_alpha   90.00
_cell.angle_beta   90.00
_cell.angle_gamma   90.00
#
_symmetry.space_group_name_H-M   'P 1'
#
loop_
_entity.id
_entity.type
_entity.pdbx_description
1 polymer ?
#
loop_
_entity_poly.entity_id
_entity_poly.type
_entity_poly.pdbx_seq_one_letter_code
_entity_poly.pdbx_strand_id
1 'polypeptide(L)' 'MKHSVFIVVIFFALTLVACGKPTAPESASSDNYGTTHEGKPAEGRNELPGK' A
#
# COMPACT_ATOMS: atom_id res chain seq x y z
N MET A 1 -1.92 -35.24 18.75
CA MET A 1 -2.58 -33.93 18.49
C MET A 1 -1.64 -32.73 18.57
N LYS A 2 -0.79 -32.58 19.60
CA LYS A 2 0.04 -31.38 19.81
C LYS A 2 0.95 -31.00 18.62
N HIS A 3 1.62 -31.97 17.98
CA HIS A 3 2.45 -31.72 16.79
C HIS A 3 1.65 -31.36 15.53
N SER A 4 0.41 -31.85 15.42
CA SER A 4 -0.46 -31.56 14.28
C SER A 4 -0.87 -30.09 14.27
N VAL A 5 -1.10 -29.51 15.45
CA VAL A 5 -1.43 -28.08 15.60
C VAL A 5 -0.24 -27.21 15.18
N PHE A 6 0.98 -27.59 15.57
CA PHE A 6 2.19 -26.87 15.17
C PHE A 6 2.38 -26.84 13.65
N ILE A 7 2.13 -27.96 12.98
CA ILE A 7 2.27 -28.06 11.51
C ILE A 7 1.27 -27.11 10.82
N VAL A 8 0.01 -27.10 11.26
CA VAL A 8 -1.03 -26.23 10.68
C VAL A 8 -0.70 -24.75 10.87
N VAL A 9 -0.21 -24.37 12.05
CA VAL A 9 0.18 -22.98 12.34
C VAL A 9 1.37 -22.53 11.48
N ILE A 10 2.35 -23.40 11.26
CA ILE A 10 3.51 -23.10 10.41
C ILE A 10 3.07 -22.88 8.96
N PHE A 11 2.25 -23.77 8.40
CA PHE A 11 1.75 -23.60 7.04
C PHE A 11 0.91 -22.33 6.89
N PHE A 12 0.05 -22.02 7.86
CA PHE A 12 -0.74 -20.79 7.85
C PHE A 12 0.14 -19.53 7.87
N ALA A 13 1.17 -19.49 8.72
CA ALA A 13 2.12 -18.38 8.77
C ALA A 13 2.89 -18.19 7.45
N LEU A 14 3.26 -19.29 6.78
CA LEU A 14 3.91 -19.25 5.47
C LEU A 14 2.99 -18.69 4.37
N THR A 15 1.67 -18.96 4.44
CA THR A 15 0.71 -18.38 3.50
C THR A 15 0.50 -16.88 3.68
N LEU A 16 0.61 -16.37 4.92
CA LEU A 16 0.47 -14.94 5.20
C LEU A 16 1.66 -14.12 4.66
N VAL A 17 2.86 -14.70 4.64
CA VAL A 17 4.05 -14.09 4.00
C VAL A 17 3.88 -13.95 2.48
N ALA A 18 3.12 -14.84 1.84
CA ALA A 18 2.87 -14.80 0.40
C ALA A 18 1.91 -13.68 -0.03
N CYS A 19 1.18 -13.05 0.90
CA CYS A 19 0.28 -11.94 0.60
C CYS A 19 1.02 -10.61 0.30
N GLY A 20 2.36 -10.62 0.29
CA GLY A 20 3.16 -9.45 -0.03
C GLY A 20 3.14 -8.42 1.10
N LYS A 21 4.22 -7.64 1.22
CA LYS A 21 4.20 -6.45 2.08
C LYS A 21 3.15 -5.47 1.49
N PRO A 22 2.54 -4.58 2.30
CA PRO A 22 1.81 -3.44 1.76
C PRO A 22 2.78 -2.61 0.91
N THR A 23 2.82 -2.89 -0.39
CA THR A 23 3.64 -2.18 -1.36
C THR A 23 2.90 -0.87 -1.63
N ALA A 24 3.38 0.21 -1.01
CA ALA A 24 3.16 1.52 -1.60
C ALA A 24 3.75 1.50 -3.01
N PRO A 25 3.10 2.12 -4.00
CA PRO A 25 3.67 2.19 -5.34
C PRO A 25 5.10 2.75 -5.25
N GLU A 26 6.02 2.14 -5.99
CA GLU A 26 7.46 2.45 -5.94
C GLU A 26 7.75 3.93 -6.22
N SER A 27 6.81 4.61 -6.88
CA SER A 27 6.77 6.06 -7.02
C SER A 27 5.33 6.54 -7.14
N ALA A 28 5.12 7.82 -6.86
CA ALA A 28 3.86 8.47 -7.19
C ALA A 28 3.59 8.35 -8.70
N SER A 29 2.39 7.92 -9.09
CA SER A 29 1.96 7.93 -10.49
C SER A 29 1.92 9.37 -11.00
N SER A 30 2.73 9.69 -12.00
CA SER A 30 2.81 11.03 -12.61
C SER A 30 1.52 11.43 -13.33
N ASP A 31 0.71 10.46 -13.75
CA ASP A 31 -0.43 10.70 -14.65
C ASP A 31 -1.57 11.46 -13.98
N ASN A 32 -1.71 11.32 -12.65
CA ASN A 32 -2.78 11.95 -11.87
C ASN A 32 -2.27 12.54 -10.55
N TYR A 33 -0.96 12.80 -10.46
CA TYR A 33 -0.40 13.37 -9.24
C TYR A 33 -0.87 14.81 -9.06
N GLY A 34 -1.50 15.10 -7.92
CA GLY A 34 -2.00 16.44 -7.64
C GLY A 34 -3.28 16.81 -8.37
N THR A 35 -4.03 15.84 -8.91
CA THR A 35 -5.37 16.06 -9.48
C THR A 35 -6.48 15.38 -8.66
N THR A 36 -7.69 15.92 -8.73
CA THR A 36 -8.90 15.29 -8.19
C THR A 36 -9.32 14.11 -9.08
N HIS A 37 -10.27 13.31 -8.60
CA HIS A 37 -10.91 12.26 -9.40
C HIS A 37 -11.65 12.79 -10.65
N GLU A 38 -11.88 14.11 -10.72
CA GLU A 38 -12.45 14.80 -11.89
C GLU A 38 -11.35 15.38 -12.81
N GLY A 39 -10.07 15.10 -12.54
CA GLY A 39 -8.93 15.63 -13.30
C GLY A 39 -8.62 17.11 -13.05
N LYS A 40 -9.25 17.74 -12.04
CA LYS A 40 -8.98 19.14 -11.68
C LYS A 40 -7.73 19.23 -10.79
N PRO A 41 -6.96 20.32 -10.81
CA PRO A 41 -5.87 20.51 -9.86
C PRO A 41 -6.39 20.42 -8.41
N ALA A 42 -5.64 19.72 -7.54
CA ALA A 42 -5.94 19.67 -6.12
C ALA A 42 -5.49 20.97 -5.44
N GLU A 43 -6.42 21.91 -5.28
CA GLU A 43 -6.20 23.18 -4.56
C GLU A 43 -5.85 22.91 -3.08
N GLY A 44 -5.03 23.77 -2.47
CA GLY A 44 -4.71 23.73 -1.04
C GLY A 44 -3.64 22.73 -0.61
N ARG A 45 -3.25 21.75 -1.45
CA ARG A 45 -2.31 20.67 -1.05
C ARG A 45 -0.88 20.81 -1.57
N ASN A 46 -0.67 21.49 -2.70
CA ASN A 46 0.62 21.61 -3.39
C ASN A 46 1.12 23.05 -3.54
N GLU A 47 0.43 24.02 -2.98
CA GLU A 47 0.86 25.41 -3.03
C GLU A 47 2.10 25.59 -2.15
N LEU A 48 3.23 25.83 -2.79
CA LEU A 48 4.46 26.23 -2.11
C LEU A 48 4.16 27.54 -1.38
N PRO A 49 4.54 27.69 -0.10
CA PRO A 49 4.35 28.96 0.59
C PRO A 49 5.05 30.06 -0.22
N GLY A 50 4.26 31.07 -0.62
CA GLY A 50 4.75 32.22 -1.38
C GLY A 50 5.92 32.87 -0.64
N LYS A 51 6.95 33.26 -1.39
CA LYS A 51 8.05 34.09 -0.89
C LYS A 51 7.56 35.35 -0.19
#